data_AF-A0A2S6FWH4-F1
#
_entry.id   AF-A0A2S6FWH4-F1
#
_cell.length_a   1.000
_cell.length_b   1.000
_cell.length_c   1.000
_cell.angle_alpha   90.00
_cell.angle_beta   90.00
_cell.angle_gamma   90.00
#
_symmetry.space_group_name_H-M   'P 1'
#
loop_
_entity.id
_entity.type
_entity.pdbx_description
1 polymer ?
#
loop_
_entity_poly.entity_id
_entity_poly.type
_entity_poly.pdbx_seq_one_letter_code
_entity_poly.pdbx_strand_id
1 'polypeptide(L)' 'MQLNQLELQNLRHLIGAHETANKKLSDYAQNATDPQIKQMFEKSATDAENTKQKLINFLG' A
#
# COMPACT_ATOMS: atom_id res chain seq x y z
N MET A 1 8.17 4.55 -20.40
CA MET A 1 6.89 4.06 -20.98
C MET A 1 5.95 5.23 -21.08
N GLN A 2 5.17 5.37 -22.15
CA GLN A 2 4.17 6.44 -22.22
C GLN A 2 2.82 5.84 -21.83
N LEU A 3 2.37 6.14 -20.60
CA LEU A 3 1.06 5.72 -20.13
C LEU A 3 -0.02 6.55 -20.81
N ASN A 4 -1.10 5.91 -21.25
CA ASN A 4 -2.29 6.63 -21.67
C ASN A 4 -3.06 7.18 -20.45
N GLN A 5 -4.07 8.03 -20.69
CA GLN A 5 -4.84 8.68 -19.62
C GLN A 5 -5.50 7.67 -18.67
N LEU A 6 -6.07 6.58 -19.20
CA LEU A 6 -6.75 5.57 -18.42
C LEU A 6 -5.76 4.76 -17.57
N GLU A 7 -4.63 4.37 -18.15
CA GLU A 7 -3.54 3.68 -17.43
C GLU A 7 -2.98 4.55 -16.30
N LEU A 8 -2.79 5.85 -16.55
CA LEU A 8 -2.34 6.80 -15.53
C LEU A 8 -3.35 6.94 -14.39
N GLN A 9 -4.64 7.01 -14.70
CA GLN A 9 -5.69 7.06 -13.67
C GLN A 9 -5.75 5.77 -12.85
N ASN A 10 -5.67 4.61 -13.50
CA ASN A 10 -5.61 3.31 -12.84
C ASN A 10 -4.39 3.21 -11.92
N LEU A 11 -3.22 3.64 -12.40
CA LEU A 11 -1.99 3.62 -11.62
C LEU A 11 -2.10 4.50 -10.36
N ARG A 12 -2.63 5.72 -10.50
CA ARG A 12 -2.90 6.62 -9.36
C ARG A 12 -3.90 6.02 -8.37
N HIS A 13 -4.95 5.39 -8.88
CA HIS A 13 -5.95 4.73 -8.04
C HIS A 13 -5.32 3.60 -7.21
N LEU A 14 -4.50 2.75 -7.84
CA LEU A 14 -3.79 1.66 -7.16
C LEU A 14 -2.82 2.21 -6.10
N ILE A 15 -2.06 3.26 -6.40
CA ILE A 15 -1.16 3.91 -5.44
C ILE A 15 -1.95 4.38 -4.20
N GLY A 16 -3.07 5.09 -4.41
CA GLY A 16 -3.91 5.57 -3.31
C GLY A 16 -4.58 4.45 -2.50
N ALA A 17 -4.97 3.36 -3.18
CA ALA A 17 -5.52 2.18 -2.50
C ALA A 17 -4.49 1.53 -1.58
N HIS A 18 -3.24 1.36 -2.04
CA HIS A 18 -2.16 0.81 -1.22
C HIS A 18 -1.74 1.74 -0.08
N GLU A 19 -1.75 3.06 -0.28
CA GLU A 19 -1.52 4.01 0.80
C GLU A 19 -2.61 3.90 1.89
N THR A 20 -3.88 3.81 1.47
CA THR A 20 -5.00 3.64 2.41
C THR A 20 -4.91 2.32 3.16
N ALA A 21 -4.53 1.24 2.47
CA ALA A 21 -4.32 -0.06 3.10
C ALA A 21 -3.16 -0.02 4.11
N ASN A 22 -2.01 0.57 3.74
CA ASN A 22 -0.87 0.72 4.64
C ASN A 22 -1.25 1.45 5.94
N LYS A 23 -1.96 2.58 5.85
CA LYS A 23 -2.41 3.33 7.03
C LYS A 23 -3.31 2.50 7.93
N LYS A 24 -4.37 1.89 7.35
CA LYS A 24 -5.30 1.03 8.11
C LYS A 24 -4.60 -0.14 8.79
N LEU A 25 -3.70 -0.83 8.07
CA LEU A 25 -2.97 -1.98 8.61
C LEU A 25 -1.98 -1.56 9.70
N SER A 26 -1.34 -0.39 9.56
CA SER A 26 -0.50 0.19 10.61
C SER A 26 -1.32 0.53 11.86
N ASP A 27 -2.49 1.13 11.69
CA ASP A 27 -3.41 1.42 12.80
C ASP A 27 -3.88 0.12 13.47
N TYR A 28 -4.21 -0.91 12.70
CA TYR A 28 -4.61 -2.21 13.24
C TYR A 28 -3.46 -2.90 13.99
N ALA A 29 -2.22 -2.81 13.48
CA ALA A 29 -1.04 -3.31 14.19
C ALA A 29 -0.82 -2.60 15.53
N GLN A 30 -1.04 -1.29 15.60
CA GLN A 30 -0.90 -0.53 16.84
C GLN A 30 -1.97 -0.90 17.88
N ASN A 31 -3.18 -1.23 17.44
CA ASN A 31 -4.30 -1.58 18.32
C ASN A 31 -4.40 -3.10 18.61
N ALA A 32 -3.65 -3.94 17.88
CA ALA A 32 -3.64 -5.38 18.10
C ALA A 32 -2.87 -5.73 19.39
N THR A 33 -3.52 -6.53 20.24
CA THR A 33 -2.92 -7.05 21.48
C THR A 33 -2.25 -8.41 21.30
N ASP A 34 -2.74 -9.21 20.35
CA ASP A 34 -2.13 -10.49 20.01
C ASP A 34 -0.84 -10.28 19.18
N PRO A 35 0.31 -10.84 19.63
CA PRO A 35 1.59 -10.64 18.94
C PRO A 35 1.63 -11.17 17.49
N GLN A 36 0.95 -12.28 17.20
CA GLN A 36 0.94 -12.86 15.86
C GLN A 36 0.09 -12.01 14.91
N ILE A 37 -1.06 -11.54 15.39
CA ILE A 37 -1.94 -10.65 14.63
C ILE A 37 -1.25 -9.30 14.39
N LYS A 38 -0.58 -8.75 15.41
CA LYS A 38 0.22 -7.53 15.27
C LYS A 38 1.29 -7.69 14.19
N GLN A 39 2.08 -8.76 14.25
CA GLN A 39 3.14 -9.01 13.27
C GLN A 39 2.58 -9.21 11.85
N MET A 40 1.42 -9.87 11.72
CA MET A 40 0.72 -10.02 10.45
C MET A 40 0.32 -8.66 9.86
N PHE A 41 -0.24 -7.77 10.68
CA PHE A 41 -0.61 -6.42 10.24
C PHE A 41 0.61 -5.57 9.88
N GLU A 42 1.69 -5.59 10.68
CA GLU A 42 2.93 -4.87 10.40
C GLU A 42 3.56 -5.32 9.07
N LYS A 43 3.59 -6.64 8.83
CA LYS A 43 4.07 -7.21 7.57
C LYS A 43 3.19 -6.76 6.39
N SER A 44 1.87 -6.84 6.55
CA SER A 44 0.92 -6.45 5.50
C SER A 44 1.01 -4.95 5.18
N ALA A 45 1.21 -4.11 6.20
CA ALA A 45 1.44 -2.67 6.04
C ALA A 45 2.74 -2.42 5.23
N THR A 46 3.81 -3.14 5.57
CA THR A 46 5.10 -3.04 4.87
C THR A 46 4.98 -3.48 3.41
N ASP A 47 4.26 -4.57 3.13
CA ASP A 47 4.03 -5.06 1.77
C ASP A 47 3.20 -4.07 0.93
N ALA A 48 2.20 -3.43 1.54
CA ALA A 48 1.43 -2.37 0.90
C ALA A 48 2.30 -1.15 0.56
N GLU A 49 3.20 -0.74 1.46
CA GLU A 49 4.15 0.35 1.20
C GLU A 49 5.10 0.00 0.06
N ASN A 50 5.70 -1.19 0.08
CA ASN A 50 6.58 -1.67 -0.98
C ASN A 50 5.88 -1.70 -2.34
N THR A 51 4.62 -2.13 -2.38
CA THR A 51 3.82 -2.15 -3.60
C THR A 51 3.53 -0.74 -4.09
N LYS A 52 3.16 0.19 -3.18
CA LYS A 52 2.99 1.61 -3.51
C LYS A 52 4.25 2.20 -4.14
N GLN A 53 5.43 1.96 -3.56
CA GLN A 53 6.70 2.45 -4.09
C GLN A 53 7.00 1.87 -5.49
N LYS A 54 6.74 0.58 -5.70
CA LYS A 54 6.84 -0.04 -7.04
C LYS A 54 5.90 0.63 -8.03
N LEU A 55 4.67 0.94 -7.65
CA LEU A 55 3.69 1.61 -8.49
C LEU A 55 4.12 3.05 -8.84
N ILE A 56 4.69 3.79 -7.89
CA ILE A 56 5.24 5.13 -8.11
C ILE A 56 6.36 5.11 -9.15
N ASN A 57 7.20 4.06 -9.17
CA ASN A 57 8.28 3.94 -10.17
C ASN A 57 7.76 3.83 -11.62
N PHE A 58 6.51 3.44 -11.85
CA PHE A 58 5.91 3.46 -13.19
C PHE A 58 5.44 4.84 -13.64
N LEU A 59 5.43 5.85 -12.74
CA LEU A 59 5.13 7.25 -13.06
C LEU A 59 6.37 8.03 -13.56
N GLY A 60 7.57 7.47 -13.42
CA GLY A 60 8.86 8.07 -13.80
C GLY A 60 9.39 7.62 -15.15
#